data_AF-A0A4U6C3Z0-F1
#
_entry.id   AF-A0A4U6C3Z0-F1
#
_cell.length_a   1.000
_cell.length_b   1.000
_cell.length_c   1.000
_cell.angle_alpha   90.00
_cell.angle_beta   90.00
_cell.angle_gamma   90.00
#
_symmetry.space_group_name_H-M   'P 1'
#
loop_
_entity.id
_entity.type
_entity.pdbx_description
1 polymer ?
#
loop_
_entity_poly.entity_id
_entity_poly.type
_entity_poly.pdbx_seq_one_letter_code
_entity_poly.pdbx_strand_id
1 'polypeptide(L)'
;MVFFRRLALDRFVKTHPPSRQVSRASAELIAAYDGRLPASLLELWRRKGLGFYGELQLALIDPRPWQAVLDRWIVSPPDAVTRIPIATTPFGMLFYYRKLTETDEDVAYIDPISNETRDLAWSLDDFFNKTLCDHDFIEAFVSPALVEAACKECGLLATGEVYEIDQMLFSMQMLRVAKVDALDLHRRLRDAVDPPEPKADKPTTVADALPAAHRSTFEDIATGQGLAGLYLSSYIDWHRLLALQPNGQYRLLFWRIHHKTFERIEVRAYSGSYEVSRSAEGDETIRLDIALTKDSSGSDASDERLVAMQSDAATFLLRARELKDMATAIGGRDLMGRSEYYFRQVTLDKAFQAEPSGGRKALPFADLPKALQALIHVKPLVTTISHVAEPNPDDEEDGEGTVMCTLDLGEKDGLRMNMPLYSPRDTGRQLRGWVWDMAPHACEAGVEYRRGTDGSIEHGPVVGDVLTTRAPNS
;
A
#
# COMPACT_ATOMS: atom_id res chain seq x y z
N MET A 1 49.34 -17.78 35.96
CA MET A 1 47.89 -18.07 36.11
C MET A 1 47.18 -17.35 34.97
N VAL A 2 46.80 -18.05 33.90
CA VAL A 2 46.11 -17.43 32.76
C VAL A 2 44.62 -17.38 33.13
N PHE A 3 44.12 -16.19 33.44
CA PHE A 3 42.69 -15.96 33.61
C PHE A 3 42.01 -16.18 32.26
N PHE A 4 41.30 -17.30 32.10
CA PHE A 4 40.40 -17.49 30.96
C PHE A 4 39.25 -16.48 31.10
N ARG A 5 39.36 -15.33 30.41
CA ARG A 5 38.23 -14.40 30.28
C ARG A 5 37.06 -15.13 29.61
N ARG A 6 35.95 -15.23 30.32
CA ARG A 6 34.68 -15.76 29.84
C ARG A 6 34.24 -14.96 28.61
N LEU A 7 33.77 -15.64 27.58
CA LEU A 7 33.26 -15.01 26.35
C LEU A 7 32.03 -14.15 26.70
N ALA A 8 31.86 -12.99 26.05
CA ALA A 8 30.63 -12.19 26.21
C ALA A 8 29.37 -12.98 25.81
N LEU A 9 29.44 -13.77 24.74
CA LEU A 9 28.34 -14.61 24.23
C LEU A 9 28.41 -16.06 24.76
N ASP A 10 28.84 -16.26 26.02
CA ASP A 10 29.05 -17.60 26.59
C ASP A 10 27.75 -18.42 26.72
N ARG A 11 26.61 -17.78 26.98
CA ARG A 11 25.32 -18.50 27.09
C ARG A 11 24.90 -19.05 25.74
N PHE A 12 25.04 -18.27 24.67
CA PHE A 12 24.83 -18.74 23.30
C PHE A 12 25.69 -19.98 22.99
N VAL A 13 27.00 -19.90 23.21
CA VAL A 13 27.94 -21.00 22.89
C VAL A 13 27.66 -22.27 23.70
N LYS A 14 27.15 -22.14 24.93
CA LYS A 14 26.77 -23.29 25.76
C LYS A 14 25.48 -23.95 25.28
N THR A 15 24.52 -23.14 24.86
CA THR A 15 23.21 -23.61 24.37
C THR A 15 23.34 -24.21 22.98
N HIS A 16 24.11 -23.55 22.11
CA HIS A 16 24.36 -23.92 20.73
C HIS A 16 25.87 -24.09 20.52
N PRO A 17 26.44 -25.28 20.80
CA PRO A 17 27.87 -25.50 20.62
C PRO A 17 28.28 -25.42 19.14
N PRO A 18 29.50 -24.91 18.83
CA PRO A 18 29.99 -24.85 17.46
C PRO A 18 30.18 -26.26 16.90
N SER A 19 29.71 -26.47 15.67
CA SER A 19 29.92 -27.71 14.93
C SER A 19 31.39 -27.86 14.48
N ARG A 20 31.71 -29.05 13.96
CA ARG A 20 33.03 -29.32 13.37
C ARG A 20 33.30 -28.54 12.08
N GLN A 21 32.25 -27.99 11.44
CA GLN A 21 32.37 -27.21 10.22
C GLN A 21 32.68 -25.73 10.50
N VAL A 22 32.75 -25.32 11.78
CA VAL A 22 33.07 -23.94 12.14
C VAL A 22 34.54 -23.64 11.87
N SER A 23 34.81 -22.54 11.18
CA SER A 23 36.15 -22.03 10.87
C SER A 23 36.38 -20.66 11.50
N ARG A 24 37.56 -20.44 12.08
CA ARG A 24 37.86 -19.14 12.72
C ARG A 24 37.88 -18.03 11.68
N ALA A 25 37.32 -16.88 12.04
CA ALA A 25 37.39 -15.69 11.20
C ALA A 25 38.85 -15.23 11.02
N SER A 26 39.18 -14.79 9.80
CA SER A 26 40.49 -14.21 9.52
C SER A 26 40.68 -12.86 10.23
N ALA A 27 41.93 -12.49 10.50
CA ALA A 27 42.23 -11.17 11.09
C ALA A 27 41.73 -10.02 10.20
N GLU A 28 41.78 -10.20 8.89
CA GLU A 28 41.22 -9.27 7.90
C GLU A 28 39.71 -9.08 8.08
N LEU A 29 38.95 -10.18 8.21
CA LEU A 29 37.51 -10.11 8.42
C LEU A 29 37.17 -9.40 9.74
N ILE A 30 37.88 -9.74 10.81
CA ILE A 30 37.69 -9.09 12.11
C ILE A 30 37.98 -7.59 12.03
N ALA A 31 39.05 -7.19 11.35
CA ALA A 31 39.40 -5.77 11.19
C ALA A 31 38.38 -5.00 10.33
N ALA A 32 37.82 -5.63 9.29
CA ALA A 32 36.85 -5.00 8.39
C ALA A 32 35.51 -4.63 9.08
N TYR A 33 35.19 -5.29 10.19
CA TYR A 33 33.95 -5.08 10.95
C TYR A 33 34.19 -4.50 12.36
N ASP A 34 35.44 -4.19 12.72
CA ASP A 34 35.76 -3.50 13.98
C ASP A 34 35.08 -2.12 14.02
N GLY A 35 34.41 -1.80 15.13
CA GLY A 35 33.61 -0.58 15.28
C GLY A 35 32.29 -0.55 14.48
N ARG A 36 32.05 -1.53 13.59
CA ARG A 36 30.79 -1.68 12.83
C ARG A 36 29.86 -2.73 13.43
N LEU A 37 30.42 -3.78 14.01
CA LEU A 37 29.71 -4.80 14.78
C LEU A 37 30.13 -4.73 16.26
N PRO A 38 29.24 -5.14 17.19
CA PRO A 38 29.57 -5.30 18.60
C PRO A 38 30.80 -6.18 18.84
N ALA A 39 31.65 -5.75 19.78
CA ALA A 39 32.90 -6.44 20.11
C ALA A 39 32.68 -7.88 20.60
N SER A 40 31.51 -8.16 21.18
CA SER A 40 31.07 -9.49 21.63
C SER A 40 30.96 -10.50 20.47
N LEU A 41 30.37 -10.10 19.34
CA LEU A 41 30.28 -10.92 18.13
C LEU A 41 31.66 -11.14 17.51
N LEU A 42 32.48 -10.09 17.42
CA LEU A 42 33.85 -10.20 16.90
C LEU A 42 34.72 -11.10 17.79
N GLU A 43 34.52 -11.09 19.11
CA GLU A 43 35.18 -12.04 20.03
C GLU A 43 34.75 -13.48 19.74
N LEU A 44 33.45 -13.73 19.51
CA LEU A 44 32.92 -15.04 19.15
C LEU A 44 33.52 -15.54 17.82
N TRP A 45 33.53 -14.71 16.78
CA TRP A 45 34.12 -15.04 15.47
C TRP A 45 35.62 -15.34 15.57
N ARG A 46 36.35 -14.58 16.38
CA ARG A 46 37.79 -14.77 16.58
C ARG A 46 38.10 -16.08 17.32
N ARG A 47 37.32 -16.42 18.35
CA ARG A 47 37.61 -17.56 19.23
C ARG A 47 36.99 -18.88 18.77
N LYS A 48 35.75 -18.81 18.29
CA LYS A 48 34.94 -19.98 17.89
C LYS A 48 34.83 -20.09 16.39
N GLY A 49 34.48 -19.01 15.69
CA GLY A 49 34.44 -18.96 14.23
C GLY A 49 33.06 -18.77 13.61
N LEU A 50 33.00 -18.90 12.29
CA LEU A 50 31.82 -18.86 11.44
C LEU A 50 31.46 -20.28 10.96
N GLY A 51 30.17 -20.56 10.80
CA GLY A 51 29.64 -21.88 10.48
C GLY A 51 28.47 -22.25 11.40
N PHE A 52 28.12 -23.55 11.45
CA PHE A 52 26.93 -24.02 12.17
C PHE A 52 27.13 -24.13 13.68
N TYR A 53 26.11 -23.71 14.43
CA TYR A 53 26.00 -23.78 15.89
C TYR A 53 24.72 -24.53 16.28
N GLY A 54 24.84 -25.45 17.25
CA GLY A 54 23.72 -26.24 17.76
C GLY A 54 23.16 -27.28 16.78
N GLU A 55 22.22 -28.09 17.25
CA GLU A 55 21.54 -29.13 16.45
C GLU A 55 20.57 -28.54 15.42
N LEU A 56 20.11 -27.30 15.66
CA LEU A 56 19.26 -26.54 14.73
C LEU A 56 20.05 -25.94 13.56
N GLN A 57 21.33 -26.27 13.38
CA GLN A 57 22.18 -25.81 12.27
C GLN A 57 22.09 -24.30 11.99
N LEU A 58 22.07 -23.46 13.04
CA LEU A 58 22.15 -22.00 12.88
C LEU A 58 23.52 -21.61 12.35
N ALA A 59 23.59 -20.91 11.23
CA ALA A 59 24.87 -20.58 10.60
C ALA A 59 25.26 -19.13 10.89
N LEU A 60 26.42 -18.92 11.52
CA LEU A 60 27.07 -17.59 11.51
C LEU A 60 27.83 -17.43 10.20
N ILE A 61 27.59 -16.31 9.52
CA ILE A 61 28.05 -16.09 8.14
C ILE A 61 29.10 -14.98 8.04
N ASP A 62 29.94 -15.05 7.00
CA ASP A 62 30.74 -13.91 6.55
C ASP A 62 29.79 -12.89 5.90
N PRO A 63 29.71 -11.64 6.37
CA PRO A 63 28.74 -10.70 5.81
C PRO A 63 29.05 -10.26 4.38
N ARG A 64 30.30 -10.39 3.90
CA ARG A 64 30.76 -9.79 2.63
C ARG A 64 30.00 -10.31 1.40
N PRO A 65 29.78 -11.63 1.21
CA PRO A 65 29.00 -12.14 0.08
C PRO A 65 27.50 -11.84 0.20
N TRP A 66 27.02 -11.63 1.44
CA TRP A 66 25.62 -11.43 1.77
C TRP A 66 25.17 -9.97 1.72
N GLN A 67 26.09 -9.02 1.77
CA GLN A 67 25.75 -7.60 1.80
C GLN A 67 24.90 -7.19 0.59
N ALA A 68 25.32 -7.55 -0.63
CA ALA A 68 24.58 -7.24 -1.85
C ALA A 68 23.20 -7.90 -1.90
N VAL A 69 23.06 -9.08 -1.26
CA VAL A 69 21.75 -9.76 -1.14
C VAL A 69 20.84 -8.97 -0.22
N LEU A 70 21.33 -8.58 0.97
CA LEU A 70 20.57 -7.78 1.93
C LEU A 70 20.15 -6.43 1.35
N ASP A 71 21.06 -5.73 0.68
CA ASP A 71 20.81 -4.42 0.06
C ASP A 71 19.74 -4.50 -1.03
N ARG A 72 19.67 -5.63 -1.76
CA ARG A 72 18.64 -5.85 -2.79
C ARG A 72 17.27 -6.15 -2.17
N TRP A 73 17.22 -6.86 -1.05
CA TRP A 73 15.98 -7.11 -0.32
C TRP A 73 15.43 -5.84 0.33
N ILE A 74 16.29 -5.01 0.93
CA ILE A 74 15.90 -3.78 1.62
C ILE A 74 16.38 -2.55 0.84
N VAL A 75 15.54 -2.05 -0.06
CA VAL A 75 15.79 -0.77 -0.74
C VAL A 75 15.64 0.36 0.28
N SER A 76 16.73 1.05 0.60
CA SER A 76 16.70 2.22 1.49
C SER A 76 17.49 3.38 0.90
N PRO A 77 17.18 4.63 1.31
CA PRO A 77 17.93 5.80 0.87
C PRO A 77 19.42 5.71 1.20
N PRO A 78 20.30 6.45 0.49
CA PRO A 78 21.75 6.43 0.70
C PRO A 78 22.21 6.75 2.13
N ASP A 79 21.41 7.51 2.89
CA ASP A 79 21.70 7.93 4.27
C ASP A 79 21.07 7.00 5.32
N ALA A 80 20.64 5.80 4.91
CA ALA A 80 19.99 4.85 5.79
C ALA A 80 20.95 4.22 6.81
N VAL A 81 20.33 3.75 7.90
CA VAL A 81 20.89 2.89 8.94
C VAL A 81 21.81 1.81 8.33
N THR A 82 23.02 1.66 8.88
CA THR A 82 23.96 0.61 8.44
C THR A 82 23.42 -0.77 8.82
N ARG A 83 23.30 -1.67 7.83
CA ARG A 83 22.81 -3.04 8.01
C ARG A 83 23.88 -4.05 7.64
N ILE A 84 24.09 -5.06 8.49
CA ILE A 84 25.13 -6.07 8.31
C ILE A 84 24.53 -7.46 8.52
N PRO A 85 24.53 -8.34 7.51
CA PRO A 85 24.05 -9.72 7.67
C PRO A 85 24.99 -10.51 8.57
N ILE A 86 24.45 -11.25 9.55
CA ILE A 86 25.26 -11.90 10.61
C ILE A 86 25.02 -13.40 10.75
N ALA A 87 23.82 -13.88 10.43
CA ALA A 87 23.49 -15.29 10.56
C ALA A 87 22.35 -15.71 9.62
N THR A 88 22.25 -17.01 9.35
CA THR A 88 21.11 -17.61 8.63
C THR A 88 20.53 -18.80 9.37
N THR A 89 19.23 -19.02 9.24
CA THR A 89 18.59 -20.28 9.65
C THR A 89 18.83 -21.38 8.61
N PRO A 90 18.58 -22.66 8.94
CA PRO A 90 18.66 -23.75 7.98
C PRO A 90 17.72 -23.62 6.78
N PHE A 91 16.69 -22.76 6.85
CA PHE A 91 15.68 -22.58 5.79
C PHE A 91 15.84 -21.26 5.05
N GLY A 92 16.96 -20.55 5.23
CA GLY A 92 17.27 -19.34 4.48
C GLY A 92 16.64 -18.05 5.02
N MET A 93 16.24 -18.01 6.29
CA MET A 93 15.97 -16.72 6.93
C MET A 93 17.29 -16.03 7.22
N LEU A 94 17.39 -14.73 6.91
CA LEU A 94 18.60 -13.94 7.07
C LEU A 94 18.47 -12.99 8.27
N PHE A 95 19.29 -13.19 9.29
CA PHE A 95 19.43 -12.27 10.43
C PHE A 95 20.48 -11.22 10.11
N TYR A 96 20.17 -9.96 10.41
CA TYR A 96 21.07 -8.84 10.20
C TYR A 96 21.04 -7.86 11.36
N TYR A 97 22.21 -7.31 11.66
CA TYR A 97 22.42 -6.27 12.65
C TYR A 97 22.17 -4.90 12.04
N ARG A 98 21.54 -3.99 12.80
CA ARG A 98 21.41 -2.58 12.42
C ARG A 98 22.07 -1.70 13.47
N LYS A 99 22.89 -0.75 13.00
CA LYS A 99 23.37 0.36 13.83
C LYS A 99 22.50 1.58 13.56
N LEU A 100 21.52 1.83 14.44
CA LEU A 100 20.52 2.86 14.28
C LEU A 100 21.11 4.26 14.53
N THR A 101 21.89 4.38 15.60
CA THR A 101 22.60 5.61 16.00
C THR A 101 24.02 5.26 16.44
N GLU A 102 24.74 6.21 17.05
CA GLU A 102 26.03 5.90 17.68
C GLU A 102 25.90 4.93 18.86
N THR A 103 24.76 4.96 19.56
CA THR A 103 24.51 4.21 20.79
C THR A 103 23.43 3.14 20.66
N ASP A 104 22.52 3.29 19.70
CA ASP A 104 21.37 2.41 19.52
C ASP A 104 21.60 1.41 18.39
N GLU A 105 21.22 0.17 18.65
CA GLU A 105 21.35 -0.96 17.74
C GLU A 105 20.16 -1.89 17.88
N ASP A 106 19.99 -2.76 16.89
CA ASP A 106 19.08 -3.90 16.99
C ASP A 106 19.53 -5.06 16.09
N VAL A 107 18.80 -6.16 16.19
CA VAL A 107 18.85 -7.28 15.27
C VAL A 107 17.47 -7.51 14.69
N ALA A 108 17.40 -7.64 13.37
CA ALA A 108 16.18 -7.92 12.61
C ALA A 108 16.39 -9.12 11.68
N TYR A 109 15.31 -9.60 11.05
CA TYR A 109 15.39 -10.67 10.06
C TYR A 109 14.62 -10.34 8.78
N ILE A 110 14.97 -11.04 7.71
CA ILE A 110 14.12 -11.19 6.53
C ILE A 110 13.89 -12.67 6.30
N ASP A 111 12.62 -13.03 6.12
CA ASP A 111 12.22 -14.30 5.55
C ASP A 111 11.77 -14.08 4.09
N PRO A 112 12.59 -14.49 3.11
CA PRO A 112 12.23 -14.32 1.70
C PRO A 112 11.11 -15.27 1.24
N ILE A 113 10.76 -16.29 2.03
CA ILE A 113 9.74 -17.28 1.69
C ILE A 113 8.36 -16.79 2.15
N SER A 114 8.25 -16.34 3.40
CA SER A 114 7.00 -15.80 3.96
C SER A 114 6.79 -14.31 3.69
N ASN A 115 7.79 -13.63 3.11
CA ASN A 115 7.81 -12.17 2.89
C ASN A 115 7.64 -11.37 4.21
N GLU A 116 8.21 -11.89 5.29
CA GLU A 116 8.17 -11.26 6.60
C GLU A 116 9.50 -10.57 6.96
N THR A 117 9.40 -9.48 7.70
CA THR A 117 10.53 -8.78 8.32
C THR A 117 10.06 -8.15 9.62
N ARG A 118 10.81 -8.34 10.71
CA ARG A 118 10.54 -7.73 12.02
C ARG A 118 11.84 -7.53 12.80
N ASP A 119 11.76 -6.65 13.79
CA ASP A 119 12.83 -6.43 14.75
C ASP A 119 12.74 -7.50 15.85
N LEU A 120 13.87 -8.11 16.20
CA LEU A 120 13.93 -9.26 17.11
C LEU A 120 14.44 -8.88 18.50
N ALA A 121 15.45 -8.01 18.58
CA ALA A 121 16.06 -7.60 19.83
C ALA A 121 16.74 -6.24 19.70
N TRP A 122 16.68 -5.43 20.75
CA TRP A 122 17.29 -4.10 20.84
C TRP A 122 18.79 -4.11 21.19
N SER A 123 19.43 -5.29 21.19
CA SER A 123 20.89 -5.41 21.25
C SER A 123 21.34 -6.76 20.71
N LEU A 124 22.53 -6.79 20.14
CA LEU A 124 23.13 -8.04 19.64
C LEU A 124 23.38 -9.03 20.79
N ASP A 125 23.81 -8.54 21.94
CA ASP A 125 24.11 -9.39 23.08
C ASP A 125 22.86 -10.09 23.62
N ASP A 126 21.73 -9.38 23.69
CA ASP A 126 20.45 -9.97 24.07
C ASP A 126 19.95 -10.93 22.99
N PHE A 127 20.11 -10.60 21.72
CA PHE A 127 19.77 -11.51 20.63
C PHE A 127 20.46 -12.87 20.79
N PHE A 128 21.79 -12.88 21.00
CA PHE A 128 22.54 -14.12 21.13
C PHE A 128 22.31 -14.84 22.46
N ASN A 129 22.35 -14.13 23.59
CA ASN A 129 22.33 -14.75 24.92
C ASN A 129 20.93 -14.95 25.52
N LYS A 130 19.90 -14.29 24.98
CA LYS A 130 18.52 -14.45 25.43
C LYS A 130 17.68 -15.03 24.29
N THR A 131 17.51 -14.28 23.21
CA THR A 131 16.57 -14.59 22.14
C THR A 131 16.86 -15.93 21.46
N LEU A 132 18.08 -16.15 20.95
CA LEU A 132 18.47 -17.44 20.36
C LEU A 132 18.60 -18.57 21.39
N CYS A 133 18.64 -18.26 22.68
CA CYS A 133 18.73 -19.26 23.75
C CYS A 133 17.36 -19.61 24.35
N ASP A 134 16.30 -18.97 23.88
CA ASP A 134 14.92 -19.25 24.25
C ASP A 134 14.35 -20.27 23.26
N HIS A 135 13.84 -21.37 23.80
CA HIS A 135 13.35 -22.49 23.01
C HIS A 135 12.07 -22.12 22.24
N ASP A 136 11.12 -21.49 22.92
CA ASP A 136 9.83 -21.13 22.30
C ASP A 136 10.04 -20.10 21.19
N PHE A 137 11.01 -19.20 21.40
CA PHE A 137 11.37 -18.21 20.41
C PHE A 137 12.03 -18.85 19.18
N ILE A 138 13.06 -19.69 19.37
CA ILE A 138 13.80 -20.26 18.23
C ILE A 138 12.94 -21.23 17.42
N GLU A 139 12.00 -21.95 18.05
CA GLU A 139 11.07 -22.85 17.35
C GLU A 139 10.14 -22.12 16.38
N ALA A 140 9.80 -20.86 16.67
CA ALA A 140 9.00 -20.03 15.76
C ALA A 140 9.71 -19.75 14.43
N PHE A 141 11.05 -19.78 14.40
CA PHE A 141 11.87 -19.53 13.20
C PHE A 141 12.46 -20.81 12.61
N VAL A 142 12.73 -21.80 13.45
CA VAL A 142 13.38 -23.06 13.08
C VAL A 142 12.67 -24.21 13.79
N SER A 143 11.68 -24.79 13.12
CA SER A 143 10.99 -25.97 13.65
C SER A 143 11.96 -27.15 13.79
N PRO A 144 12.21 -27.68 15.02
CA PRO A 144 13.13 -28.80 15.21
C PRO A 144 12.68 -30.06 14.47
N ALA A 145 11.37 -30.33 14.47
CA ALA A 145 10.78 -31.45 13.73
C ALA A 145 11.02 -31.34 12.22
N LEU A 146 10.95 -30.13 11.66
CA LEU A 146 11.21 -29.88 10.24
C LEU A 146 12.69 -30.04 9.89
N VAL A 147 13.60 -29.57 10.76
CA VAL A 147 15.05 -29.79 10.59
C VAL A 147 15.37 -31.27 10.64
N GLU A 148 14.79 -32.02 11.59
CA GLU A 148 14.99 -33.46 11.69
C GLU A 148 14.48 -34.19 10.44
N ALA A 149 13.30 -33.82 9.93
CA ALA A 149 12.75 -34.39 8.70
C ALA A 149 13.62 -34.08 7.48
N ALA A 150 14.06 -32.82 7.32
CA ALA A 150 14.95 -32.40 6.24
C ALA A 150 16.32 -33.12 6.30
N CYS A 151 16.87 -33.31 7.50
CA CYS A 151 18.09 -34.10 7.71
C CYS A 151 17.90 -35.57 7.33
N LYS A 152 16.75 -36.17 7.64
CA LYS A 152 16.45 -37.56 7.24
C LYS A 152 16.35 -37.72 5.73
N GLU A 153 15.81 -36.72 5.04
CA GLU A 153 15.60 -36.77 3.58
C GLU A 153 16.88 -36.44 2.79
N CYS A 154 17.64 -35.42 3.20
CA CYS A 154 18.74 -34.86 2.41
C CYS A 154 20.12 -34.83 3.12
N GLY A 155 20.20 -35.27 4.38
CA GLY A 155 21.42 -35.22 5.19
C GLY A 155 21.71 -33.83 5.76
N LEU A 156 22.82 -33.72 6.51
CA LEU A 156 23.28 -32.46 7.11
C LEU A 156 23.69 -31.43 6.05
N LEU A 157 23.55 -30.15 6.42
CA LEU A 157 23.99 -29.02 5.58
C LEU A 157 25.52 -28.94 5.57
N ALA A 158 26.08 -28.64 4.40
CA ALA A 158 27.45 -28.17 4.24
C ALA A 158 27.50 -26.63 4.37
N THR A 159 28.71 -26.09 4.53
CA THR A 159 28.91 -24.63 4.62
C THR A 159 28.33 -23.93 3.39
N GLY A 160 27.43 -22.96 3.62
CA GLY A 160 26.75 -22.20 2.56
C GLY A 160 25.45 -22.84 2.06
N GLU A 161 25.10 -24.04 2.52
CA GLU A 161 23.84 -24.70 2.16
C GLU A 161 22.69 -24.32 3.10
N VAL A 162 21.48 -24.34 2.56
CA VAL A 162 20.19 -24.31 3.29
C VAL A 162 19.26 -25.38 2.71
N TYR A 163 18.23 -25.74 3.47
CA TYR A 163 17.11 -26.55 3.03
C TYR A 163 16.07 -25.66 2.34
N GLU A 164 15.79 -25.95 1.07
CA GLU A 164 14.66 -25.38 0.36
C GLU A 164 13.48 -26.37 0.40
N ILE A 165 12.33 -25.86 0.83
CA ILE A 165 11.07 -26.62 0.89
C ILE A 165 10.18 -26.22 -0.29
N ASP A 166 9.66 -27.22 -0.99
CA ASP A 166 8.62 -27.02 -2.00
C ASP A 166 7.32 -26.56 -1.33
N GLN A 167 7.04 -25.26 -1.38
CA GLN A 167 5.89 -24.65 -0.69
C GLN A 167 4.54 -25.18 -1.18
N MET A 168 4.44 -25.55 -2.46
CA MET A 168 3.20 -26.09 -3.01
C MET A 168 2.90 -27.45 -2.38
N LEU A 169 3.89 -28.34 -2.33
CA LEU A 169 3.72 -29.65 -1.69
C LEU A 169 3.57 -29.54 -0.18
N PHE A 170 4.29 -28.61 0.46
CA PHE A 170 4.21 -28.40 1.90
C PHE A 170 2.81 -27.94 2.33
N SER A 171 2.14 -27.09 1.56
CA SER A 171 0.74 -26.69 1.78
C SER A 171 -0.25 -27.86 1.66
N MET A 172 0.12 -28.91 0.92
CA MET A 172 -0.62 -30.17 0.79
C MET A 172 -0.19 -31.22 1.83
N GLN A 173 0.53 -30.82 2.88
CA GLN A 173 1.06 -31.69 3.93
C GLN A 173 2.05 -32.76 3.43
N MET A 174 2.71 -32.49 2.29
CA MET A 174 3.77 -33.33 1.75
C MET A 174 5.11 -32.60 1.87
N LEU A 175 6.10 -33.23 2.52
CA LEU A 175 7.44 -32.66 2.56
C LEU A 175 8.21 -33.09 1.30
N ARG A 176 8.75 -32.10 0.60
CA ARG A 176 9.83 -32.27 -0.37
C ARG A 176 10.87 -31.23 -0.08
N VAL A 177 12.08 -31.68 0.19
CA VAL A 177 13.18 -30.81 0.57
C VAL A 177 14.39 -31.04 -0.34
N ALA A 178 15.17 -29.98 -0.58
CA ALA A 178 16.43 -30.06 -1.29
C ALA A 178 17.48 -29.23 -0.55
N LYS A 179 18.75 -29.61 -0.66
CA LYS A 179 19.86 -28.74 -0.25
C LYS A 179 20.24 -27.85 -1.42
N VAL A 180 20.31 -26.55 -1.16
CA VAL A 180 20.66 -25.55 -2.17
C VAL A 180 21.68 -24.57 -1.60
N ASP A 181 22.42 -23.90 -2.48
CA ASP A 181 23.24 -22.76 -2.07
C ASP A 181 22.34 -21.62 -1.59
N ALA A 182 22.66 -21.10 -0.40
CA ALA A 182 21.83 -20.11 0.27
C ALA A 182 21.81 -18.76 -0.46
N LEU A 183 22.94 -18.33 -1.04
CA LEU A 183 22.99 -17.08 -1.79
C LEU A 183 22.19 -17.20 -3.09
N ASP A 184 22.30 -18.32 -3.79
CA ASP A 184 21.54 -18.57 -5.03
C ASP A 184 20.04 -18.70 -4.77
N LEU A 185 19.63 -19.30 -3.64
CA LEU A 185 18.23 -19.29 -3.20
C LEU A 185 17.73 -17.85 -3.04
N HIS A 186 18.41 -17.02 -2.26
CA HIS A 186 18.00 -15.63 -2.05
C HIS A 186 17.99 -14.81 -3.35
N ARG A 187 18.97 -15.03 -4.25
CA ARG A 187 18.99 -14.38 -5.57
C ARG A 187 17.77 -14.76 -6.39
N ARG A 188 17.46 -16.05 -6.51
CA ARG A 188 16.30 -16.54 -7.25
C ARG A 188 14.97 -16.06 -6.67
N LEU A 189 14.82 -16.11 -5.34
CA LEU A 189 13.62 -15.60 -4.68
C LEU A 189 13.46 -14.09 -4.91
N ARG A 190 14.57 -13.34 -4.89
CA ARG A 190 14.53 -11.92 -5.18
C ARG A 190 14.22 -11.62 -6.65
N ASP A 191 14.82 -12.35 -7.58
CA ASP A 191 14.56 -12.24 -9.02
C ASP A 191 13.07 -12.45 -9.32
N ALA A 192 12.42 -13.37 -8.61
CA ALA A 192 11.00 -13.68 -8.80
C ALA A 192 10.05 -12.54 -8.36
N VAL A 193 10.48 -11.67 -7.44
CA VAL A 193 9.69 -10.55 -6.91
C VAL A 193 10.18 -9.18 -7.37
N ASP A 194 11.34 -9.14 -8.04
CA ASP A 194 11.87 -7.89 -8.58
C ASP A 194 10.88 -7.31 -9.60
N PRO A 195 10.69 -5.98 -9.58
CA PRO A 195 9.80 -5.33 -10.54
C PRO A 195 10.24 -5.70 -11.96
N PRO A 196 9.31 -6.10 -12.85
CA PRO A 196 9.66 -6.36 -14.25
C PRO A 196 10.30 -5.12 -14.85
N GLU A 197 11.31 -5.34 -15.70
CA GLU A 197 11.99 -4.25 -16.39
C GLU A 197 10.97 -3.36 -17.15
N PRO A 198 11.22 -2.04 -17.23
CA PRO A 198 10.46 -1.16 -18.11
C PRO A 198 10.40 -1.74 -19.52
N LYS A 199 9.20 -2.06 -20.01
CA LYS A 199 9.00 -2.52 -21.39
C LYS A 199 8.56 -1.40 -22.33
N ALA A 200 8.18 -0.25 -21.76
CA ALA A 200 7.82 0.96 -22.48
C ALA A 200 8.33 2.18 -21.73
N ASP A 201 8.39 3.31 -22.43
CA ASP A 201 8.72 4.59 -21.81
C ASP A 201 7.56 5.12 -20.97
N LYS A 202 7.92 5.79 -19.87
CA LYS A 202 6.96 6.55 -19.06
C LYS A 202 6.35 7.66 -19.93
N PRO A 203 5.02 7.81 -19.98
CA PRO A 203 4.39 8.85 -20.78
C PRO A 203 4.79 10.25 -20.32
N THR A 204 5.09 11.12 -21.29
CA THR A 204 5.28 12.55 -21.02
C THR A 204 4.11 13.39 -21.54
N THR A 205 3.46 12.95 -22.61
CA THR A 205 2.28 13.59 -23.22
C THR A 205 1.07 12.67 -23.21
N VAL A 206 -0.13 13.24 -23.41
CA VAL A 206 -1.37 12.45 -23.56
C VAL A 206 -1.25 11.49 -24.74
N ALA A 207 -0.60 11.90 -25.84
CA ALA A 207 -0.31 11.02 -26.97
C ALA A 207 0.55 9.82 -26.56
N ASP A 208 1.60 10.05 -25.76
CA ASP A 208 2.47 8.98 -25.26
C ASP A 208 1.69 7.99 -24.40
N ALA A 209 0.77 8.49 -23.57
CA ALA A 209 -0.03 7.68 -22.66
C ALA A 209 -0.93 6.68 -23.38
N LEU A 210 -1.40 7.00 -24.60
CA LEU A 210 -2.28 6.15 -25.37
C LEU A 210 -1.61 4.82 -25.79
N PRO A 211 -2.36 3.71 -25.83
CA PRO A 211 -1.94 2.51 -26.53
C PRO A 211 -1.63 2.83 -28.00
N ALA A 212 -0.45 2.43 -28.49
CA ALA A 212 0.05 2.81 -29.82
C ALA A 212 -0.93 2.48 -30.95
N ALA A 213 -1.63 1.33 -30.86
CA ALA A 213 -2.62 0.89 -31.84
C ALA A 213 -3.85 1.82 -31.98
N HIS A 214 -4.11 2.68 -30.98
CA HIS A 214 -5.27 3.57 -30.96
C HIS A 214 -4.92 5.04 -31.21
N ARG A 215 -3.63 5.41 -31.21
CA ARG A 215 -3.21 6.83 -31.24
C ARG A 215 -3.76 7.59 -32.44
N SER A 216 -3.66 7.02 -33.64
CA SER A 216 -4.16 7.64 -34.89
C SER A 216 -5.67 7.91 -34.88
N THR A 217 -6.44 7.20 -34.06
CA THR A 217 -7.89 7.42 -33.94
C THR A 217 -8.23 8.75 -33.26
N PHE A 218 -7.28 9.33 -32.51
CA PHE A 218 -7.49 10.54 -31.71
C PHE A 218 -6.74 11.78 -32.25
N GLU A 219 -5.90 11.63 -33.28
CA GLU A 219 -5.06 12.72 -33.81
C GLU A 219 -5.88 13.82 -34.51
N ASP A 220 -6.95 13.45 -35.22
CA ASP A 220 -7.75 14.37 -36.05
C ASP A 220 -9.04 14.86 -35.35
N ILE A 221 -9.13 14.73 -34.02
CA ILE A 221 -10.33 15.18 -33.30
C ILE A 221 -10.35 16.70 -33.23
N ALA A 222 -11.25 17.30 -34.01
CA ALA A 222 -11.46 18.74 -34.02
C ALA A 222 -11.75 19.28 -32.62
N THR A 223 -10.95 20.26 -32.19
CA THR A 223 -11.22 21.10 -31.02
C THR A 223 -11.85 22.39 -31.54
N GLY A 224 -13.10 22.67 -31.16
CA GLY A 224 -13.88 23.76 -31.75
C GLY A 224 -15.18 24.04 -30.99
N GLN A 225 -16.02 24.95 -31.51
CA GLN A 225 -17.23 25.43 -30.81
C GLN A 225 -18.12 24.29 -30.28
N GLY A 226 -18.52 24.39 -29.01
CA GLY A 226 -19.35 23.41 -28.33
C GLY A 226 -18.54 22.41 -27.50
N LEU A 227 -19.10 21.20 -27.31
CA LEU A 227 -18.51 20.14 -26.49
C LEU A 227 -17.59 19.18 -27.28
N ALA A 228 -17.37 19.44 -28.57
CA ALA A 228 -16.46 18.63 -29.38
C ALA A 228 -15.00 18.77 -28.90
N GLY A 229 -14.27 17.65 -28.85
CA GLY A 229 -12.87 17.61 -28.41
C GLY A 229 -12.51 16.34 -27.65
N LEU A 230 -11.33 16.38 -27.03
CA LEU A 230 -10.77 15.28 -26.24
C LEU A 230 -10.89 15.54 -24.74
N TYR A 231 -11.28 14.51 -23.99
CA TYR A 231 -11.51 14.57 -22.57
C TYR A 231 -10.86 13.39 -21.87
N LEU A 232 -9.92 13.67 -20.97
CA LEU A 232 -9.17 12.67 -20.22
C LEU A 232 -9.69 12.57 -18.79
N SER A 233 -9.95 11.34 -18.35
CA SER A 233 -10.10 10.99 -16.94
C SER A 233 -8.97 10.03 -16.55
N SER A 234 -8.43 10.16 -15.34
CA SER A 234 -7.33 9.34 -14.85
C SER A 234 -7.50 9.10 -13.36
N TYR A 235 -7.35 7.86 -12.91
CA TYR A 235 -7.43 7.48 -11.50
C TYR A 235 -6.45 6.36 -11.24
N ILE A 236 -5.41 6.67 -10.45
CA ILE A 236 -4.30 5.77 -10.16
C ILE A 236 -3.62 5.35 -11.49
N ASP A 237 -3.70 4.08 -11.88
CA ASP A 237 -3.13 3.51 -13.10
C ASP A 237 -4.16 3.36 -14.23
N TRP A 238 -5.43 3.67 -13.97
CA TRP A 238 -6.52 3.60 -14.94
C TRP A 238 -6.75 4.94 -15.63
N HIS A 239 -6.93 4.89 -16.95
CA HIS A 239 -7.10 6.05 -17.79
C HIS A 239 -8.22 5.85 -18.79
N ARG A 240 -8.91 6.96 -19.09
CA ARG A 240 -10.02 7.00 -20.04
C ARG A 240 -9.92 8.24 -20.91
N LEU A 241 -9.97 8.07 -22.22
CA LEU A 241 -9.99 9.17 -23.18
C LEU A 241 -11.29 9.11 -23.98
N LEU A 242 -12.10 10.14 -23.83
CA LEU A 242 -13.32 10.37 -24.58
C LEU A 242 -13.06 11.41 -25.66
N ALA A 243 -13.33 11.07 -26.92
CA ALA A 243 -13.41 12.01 -28.02
C ALA A 243 -14.87 12.23 -28.39
N LEU A 244 -15.30 13.49 -28.46
CA LEU A 244 -16.60 13.90 -28.98
C LEU A 244 -16.39 14.62 -30.31
N GLN A 245 -16.98 14.10 -31.38
CA GLN A 245 -16.86 14.67 -32.72
C GLN A 245 -18.05 15.57 -33.06
N PRO A 246 -17.86 16.67 -33.82
CA PRO A 246 -18.95 17.58 -34.20
C PRO A 246 -20.12 16.92 -34.95
N ASN A 247 -19.91 15.76 -35.57
CA ASN A 247 -20.93 14.98 -36.28
C ASN A 247 -21.81 14.11 -35.35
N GLY A 248 -21.68 14.25 -34.03
CA GLY A 248 -22.45 13.46 -33.05
C GLY A 248 -21.90 12.06 -32.80
N GLN A 249 -20.66 11.76 -33.20
CA GLN A 249 -20.00 10.48 -32.94
C GLN A 249 -19.00 10.59 -31.79
N TYR A 250 -18.84 9.55 -30.98
CA TYR A 250 -17.81 9.48 -29.96
C TYR A 250 -16.86 8.29 -30.13
N ARG A 251 -15.68 8.42 -29.53
CA ARG A 251 -14.73 7.33 -29.26
C ARG A 251 -14.40 7.37 -27.77
N LEU A 252 -14.53 6.25 -27.07
CA LEU A 252 -14.18 6.14 -25.67
C LEU A 252 -13.17 4.99 -25.50
N LEU A 253 -11.98 5.31 -25.01
CA LEU A 253 -10.91 4.36 -24.80
C LEU A 253 -10.63 4.24 -23.29
N PHE A 254 -10.55 3.01 -22.80
CA PHE A 254 -10.09 2.64 -21.47
C PHE A 254 -8.76 1.92 -21.60
N TRP A 255 -7.82 2.21 -20.72
CA TRP A 255 -6.59 1.42 -20.59
C TRP A 255 -5.98 1.62 -19.22
N ARG A 256 -5.06 0.72 -18.88
CA ARG A 256 -4.24 0.81 -17.68
C ARG A 256 -2.79 0.99 -18.07
N ILE A 257 -2.06 1.86 -17.37
CA ILE A 257 -0.60 1.98 -17.53
C ILE A 257 0.05 1.26 -16.36
N HIS A 258 0.70 0.13 -16.64
CA HIS A 258 1.35 -0.64 -15.59
C HIS A 258 2.43 0.20 -14.89
N HIS A 259 2.32 0.40 -13.58
CA HIS A 259 3.15 1.35 -12.82
C HIS A 259 4.68 1.12 -12.89
N LYS A 260 5.12 -0.10 -13.25
CA LYS A 260 6.54 -0.47 -13.42
C LYS A 260 6.97 -0.61 -14.88
N THR A 261 6.34 -1.51 -15.65
CA THR A 261 6.69 -1.72 -17.05
C THR A 261 6.29 -0.59 -18.00
N PHE A 262 5.40 0.30 -17.55
CA PHE A 262 4.71 1.33 -18.34
C PHE A 262 3.93 0.77 -19.54
N GLU A 263 3.69 -0.55 -19.62
CA GLU A 263 2.88 -1.11 -20.68
C GLU A 263 1.43 -0.60 -20.59
N ARG A 264 0.84 -0.36 -21.77
CA ARG A 264 -0.58 -0.02 -21.90
C ARG A 264 -1.34 -1.32 -22.04
N ILE A 265 -1.98 -1.75 -20.96
CA ILE A 265 -2.66 -3.05 -20.84
C ILE A 265 -4.16 -2.86 -20.60
N GLU A 266 -4.91 -3.95 -20.67
CA GLU A 266 -6.36 -3.98 -20.38
C GLU A 266 -7.14 -2.94 -21.19
N VAL A 267 -6.77 -2.82 -22.47
CA VAL A 267 -7.33 -1.84 -23.40
C VAL A 267 -8.74 -2.24 -23.81
N ARG A 268 -9.70 -1.33 -23.65
CA ARG A 268 -11.08 -1.48 -24.12
C ARG A 268 -11.51 -0.24 -24.87
N ALA A 269 -12.21 -0.39 -25.99
CA ALA A 269 -12.61 0.72 -26.83
C ALA A 269 -14.10 0.62 -27.20
N TYR A 270 -14.77 1.76 -27.16
CA TYR A 270 -16.16 1.94 -27.53
C TYR A 270 -16.29 3.07 -28.53
N SER A 271 -17.33 2.99 -29.35
CA SER A 271 -17.67 4.05 -30.29
C SER A 271 -19.13 3.96 -30.66
N GLY A 272 -19.73 5.11 -30.92
CA GLY A 272 -21.10 5.19 -31.39
C GLY A 272 -21.54 6.64 -31.46
N SER A 273 -22.84 6.85 -31.32
CA SER A 273 -23.46 8.17 -31.35
C SER A 273 -23.63 8.74 -29.95
N TYR A 274 -23.59 10.07 -29.85
CA TYR A 274 -23.96 10.76 -28.63
C TYR A 274 -24.99 11.84 -28.90
N GLU A 275 -25.82 12.08 -27.91
CA GLU A 275 -26.83 13.14 -27.93
C GLU A 275 -26.47 14.20 -26.89
N VAL A 276 -26.64 15.47 -27.27
CA VAL A 276 -26.58 16.60 -26.34
C VAL A 276 -27.99 17.10 -26.12
N SER A 277 -28.38 17.23 -24.86
CA SER A 277 -29.66 17.79 -24.45
C SER A 277 -29.44 18.82 -23.34
N ARG A 278 -30.44 19.65 -23.10
CA ARG A 278 -30.42 20.62 -21.99
C ARG A 278 -31.41 20.18 -20.93
N SER A 279 -30.95 20.10 -19.68
CA SER A 279 -31.81 19.79 -18.53
C SER A 279 -32.84 20.91 -18.31
N ALA A 280 -33.88 20.61 -17.53
CA ALA A 280 -34.86 21.62 -17.13
C ALA A 280 -34.23 22.82 -16.40
N GLU A 281 -33.08 22.60 -15.76
CA GLU A 281 -32.33 23.59 -14.99
C GLU A 281 -31.34 24.39 -15.86
N GLY A 282 -31.21 24.02 -17.14
CA GLY A 282 -30.35 24.70 -18.11
C GLY A 282 -28.98 24.05 -18.32
N ASP A 283 -28.65 22.97 -17.61
CA ASP A 283 -27.38 22.26 -17.76
C ASP A 283 -27.32 21.50 -19.07
N GLU A 284 -26.18 21.53 -19.75
CA GLU A 284 -25.96 20.69 -20.92
C GLU A 284 -25.54 19.29 -20.50
N THR A 285 -26.28 18.29 -20.96
CA THR A 285 -26.05 16.89 -20.64
C THR A 285 -25.77 16.10 -21.91
N ILE A 286 -24.82 15.17 -21.80
CA ILE A 286 -24.39 14.29 -22.87
C ILE A 286 -24.84 12.87 -22.53
N ARG A 287 -25.42 12.18 -23.52
CA ARG A 287 -25.70 10.75 -23.43
C ARG A 287 -24.95 10.00 -24.53
N LEU A 288 -24.06 9.09 -24.13
CA LEU A 288 -23.33 8.19 -25.01
C LEU A 288 -24.12 6.89 -25.18
N ASP A 289 -24.22 6.35 -26.38
CA ASP A 289 -24.89 5.06 -26.65
C ASP A 289 -24.01 3.82 -26.32
N ILE A 290 -23.39 3.78 -25.13
CA ILE A 290 -22.43 2.72 -24.77
C ILE A 290 -23.10 1.34 -24.81
N ALA A 291 -22.72 0.52 -25.79
CA ALA A 291 -23.12 -0.87 -25.90
C ALA A 291 -22.04 -1.78 -25.28
N LEU A 292 -22.36 -2.41 -24.14
CA LEU A 292 -21.45 -3.35 -23.49
C LEU A 292 -21.28 -4.63 -24.32
N THR A 293 -20.06 -5.13 -24.36
CA THR A 293 -19.69 -6.40 -25.00
C THR A 293 -19.26 -7.41 -23.94
N LYS A 294 -18.96 -8.64 -24.35
CA LYS A 294 -18.46 -9.69 -23.44
C LYS A 294 -17.15 -9.31 -22.72
N ASP A 295 -16.37 -8.40 -23.31
CA ASP A 295 -15.05 -7.99 -22.80
C ASP A 295 -15.16 -6.67 -21.99
N SER A 296 -16.37 -6.14 -21.80
CA SER A 296 -16.65 -4.94 -21.02
C SER A 296 -16.64 -5.22 -19.52
N SER A 297 -16.21 -4.22 -18.74
CA SER A 297 -16.53 -4.21 -17.30
C SER A 297 -17.98 -3.74 -17.10
N GLY A 298 -18.65 -4.20 -16.04
CA GLY A 298 -19.95 -3.64 -15.64
C GLY A 298 -19.87 -2.14 -15.33
N SER A 299 -18.70 -1.67 -14.89
CA SER A 299 -18.41 -0.24 -14.75
C SER A 299 -18.17 0.49 -16.08
N ASP A 300 -18.24 -0.20 -17.22
CA ASP A 300 -18.28 0.35 -18.59
C ASP A 300 -19.35 1.46 -18.75
N ALA A 301 -20.59 1.12 -18.39
CA ALA A 301 -21.79 1.93 -18.61
C ALA A 301 -21.86 3.19 -17.71
N SER A 302 -20.92 3.29 -16.77
CA SER A 302 -20.74 4.40 -15.85
C SER A 302 -20.50 5.75 -16.49
N ASP A 303 -20.06 5.75 -17.75
CA ASP A 303 -19.72 6.92 -18.56
C ASP A 303 -20.83 7.27 -19.56
N GLU A 304 -21.98 6.58 -19.53
CA GLU A 304 -23.12 6.81 -20.45
C GLU A 304 -23.68 8.23 -20.33
N ARG A 305 -23.78 8.79 -19.12
CA ARG A 305 -24.42 10.09 -18.86
C ARG A 305 -23.44 11.06 -18.22
N LEU A 306 -23.22 12.18 -18.90
CA LEU A 306 -22.30 13.23 -18.47
C LEU A 306 -23.02 14.58 -18.39
N VAL A 307 -22.55 15.46 -17.51
CA VAL A 307 -23.00 16.85 -17.38
C VAL A 307 -21.82 17.75 -17.72
N ALA A 308 -21.99 18.66 -18.66
CA ALA A 308 -20.96 19.61 -19.03
C ALA A 308 -20.80 20.68 -17.94
N MET A 309 -19.55 20.96 -17.59
CA MET A 309 -19.17 22.06 -16.72
C MET A 309 -18.14 22.92 -17.46
N GLN A 310 -18.53 24.15 -17.77
CA GLN A 310 -17.70 25.11 -18.48
C GLN A 310 -17.38 26.29 -17.57
N SER A 311 -16.12 26.68 -17.56
CA SER A 311 -15.63 27.92 -16.97
C SER A 311 -14.67 28.57 -17.96
N ASP A 312 -14.35 29.85 -17.75
CA ASP A 312 -13.36 30.56 -18.57
C ASP A 312 -11.98 29.87 -18.58
N ALA A 313 -11.68 29.10 -17.52
CA ALA A 313 -10.38 28.45 -17.33
C ALA A 313 -10.34 26.99 -17.85
N ALA A 314 -11.46 26.28 -17.85
CA ALA A 314 -11.50 24.85 -18.12
C ALA A 314 -12.89 24.31 -18.44
N THR A 315 -12.90 23.27 -19.28
CA THR A 315 -14.09 22.45 -19.58
C THR A 315 -13.93 21.06 -18.98
N PHE A 316 -14.99 20.60 -18.32
CA PHE A 316 -15.10 19.26 -17.76
C PHE A 316 -16.40 18.59 -18.18
N LEU A 317 -16.38 17.26 -18.19
CA LEU A 317 -17.56 16.42 -18.29
C LEU A 317 -17.68 15.61 -17.01
N LEU A 318 -18.72 15.87 -16.22
CA LEU A 318 -18.95 15.25 -14.93
C LEU A 318 -19.82 14.01 -15.10
N ARG A 319 -19.48 12.90 -14.48
CA ARG A 319 -20.29 11.68 -14.56
C ARG A 319 -21.55 11.86 -13.73
N ALA A 320 -22.71 11.81 -14.37
CA ALA A 320 -23.98 12.21 -13.76
C ALA A 320 -24.32 11.42 -12.47
N ARG A 321 -23.95 10.14 -12.43
CA ARG A 321 -24.18 9.29 -11.26
C ARG A 321 -23.29 9.61 -10.07
N GLU A 322 -22.17 10.29 -10.29
CA GLU A 322 -21.17 10.62 -9.26
C GLU A 322 -21.42 12.02 -8.66
N LEU A 323 -22.41 12.78 -9.14
CA LEU A 323 -22.65 14.16 -8.70
C LEU A 323 -22.89 14.30 -7.19
N LYS A 324 -23.51 13.29 -6.55
CA LYS A 324 -23.70 13.29 -5.09
C LYS A 324 -22.37 13.18 -4.35
N ASP A 325 -21.47 12.32 -4.80
CA ASP A 325 -20.14 12.13 -4.21
C ASP A 325 -19.24 13.33 -4.47
N MET A 326 -19.32 13.90 -5.67
CA MET A 326 -18.67 15.17 -6.01
C MET A 326 -19.17 16.30 -5.10
N ALA A 327 -20.49 16.46 -4.91
CA ALA A 327 -21.06 17.48 -4.04
C ALA A 327 -20.57 17.33 -2.59
N THR A 328 -20.46 16.09 -2.11
CA THR A 328 -19.88 15.78 -0.80
C THR A 328 -18.42 16.21 -0.71
N ALA A 329 -17.61 15.92 -1.73
CA ALA A 329 -16.21 16.32 -1.76
C ALA A 329 -16.03 17.84 -1.83
N ILE A 330 -16.84 18.54 -2.62
CA ILE A 330 -16.79 19.99 -2.78
C ILE A 330 -17.20 20.67 -1.48
N GLY A 331 -18.38 20.34 -0.94
CA GLY A 331 -18.90 20.97 0.28
C GLY A 331 -18.07 20.67 1.53
N GLY A 332 -17.42 19.50 1.57
CA GLY A 332 -16.64 19.06 2.72
C GLY A 332 -15.15 19.40 2.67
N ARG A 333 -14.53 19.37 1.49
CA ARG A 333 -13.06 19.44 1.34
C ARG A 333 -12.57 20.45 0.29
N ASP A 334 -13.46 21.19 -0.37
CA ASP A 334 -13.12 22.09 -1.48
C ASP A 334 -12.40 21.37 -2.66
N LEU A 335 -12.75 20.10 -2.88
CA LEU A 335 -12.21 19.26 -3.95
C LEU A 335 -13.33 18.79 -4.88
N MET A 336 -13.03 18.60 -6.16
CA MET A 336 -13.98 18.07 -7.16
C MET A 336 -14.45 16.64 -6.88
N GLY A 337 -13.82 15.91 -5.96
CA GLY A 337 -14.03 14.48 -5.75
C GLY A 337 -13.05 13.64 -6.59
N ARG A 338 -13.12 12.31 -6.50
CA ARG A 338 -12.14 11.43 -7.15
C ARG A 338 -11.99 11.78 -8.63
N SER A 339 -10.76 11.72 -9.13
CA SER A 339 -10.45 12.10 -10.51
C SER A 339 -11.11 11.20 -11.57
N GLU A 340 -11.66 10.05 -11.17
CA GLU A 340 -12.53 9.21 -11.99
C GLU A 340 -13.97 9.72 -12.15
N TYR A 341 -14.40 10.73 -11.40
CA TYR A 341 -15.77 11.27 -11.46
C TYR A 341 -15.96 12.28 -12.60
N TYR A 342 -14.87 12.76 -13.19
CA TYR A 342 -14.92 13.73 -14.26
C TYR A 342 -13.88 13.46 -15.33
N PHE A 343 -14.14 13.97 -16.53
CA PHE A 343 -13.16 14.09 -17.59
C PHE A 343 -12.78 15.56 -17.75
N ARG A 344 -11.50 15.84 -17.94
CA ARG A 344 -10.98 17.17 -18.21
C ARG A 344 -10.62 17.30 -19.68
N GLN A 345 -10.98 18.42 -20.30
CA GLN A 345 -10.58 18.69 -21.67
C GLN A 345 -9.05 18.74 -21.82
N VAL A 346 -8.52 18.09 -22.86
CA VAL A 346 -7.09 17.96 -23.17
C VAL A 346 -6.84 18.08 -24.67
N THR A 347 -5.56 18.25 -25.02
CA THR A 347 -5.02 18.00 -26.36
C THR A 347 -3.96 16.90 -26.25
N LEU A 348 -3.63 16.24 -27.36
CA LEU A 348 -2.69 15.10 -27.34
C LEU A 348 -1.26 15.51 -26.96
N ASP A 349 -0.85 16.72 -27.31
CA ASP A 349 0.46 17.31 -26.98
C ASP A 349 0.58 17.78 -25.52
N LYS A 350 -0.54 17.87 -24.80
CA LYS A 350 -0.54 18.31 -23.41
C LYS A 350 0.21 17.31 -22.53
N ALA A 351 0.92 17.83 -21.53
CA ALA A 351 1.63 17.01 -20.56
C ALA A 351 0.70 16.00 -19.87
N PHE A 352 1.14 14.75 -19.80
CA PHE A 352 0.42 13.69 -19.09
C PHE A 352 0.79 13.73 -17.60
N GLN A 353 -0.07 14.37 -16.83
CA GLN A 353 0.14 14.57 -15.40
C GLN A 353 -0.76 13.63 -14.62
N ALA A 354 -0.22 13.05 -13.55
CA ALA A 354 -1.02 12.30 -12.59
C ALA A 354 -2.06 13.22 -11.96
N GLU A 355 -3.31 12.76 -11.93
CA GLU A 355 -4.38 13.43 -11.20
C GLU A 355 -4.29 13.03 -9.71
N PRO A 356 -4.45 13.96 -8.76
CA PRO A 356 -4.58 13.60 -7.35
C PRO A 356 -5.77 12.66 -7.14
N SER A 357 -5.61 11.62 -6.32
CA SER A 357 -6.66 10.61 -6.08
C SER A 357 -7.95 11.23 -5.51
N GLY A 358 -7.80 12.23 -4.63
CA GLY A 358 -8.91 13.01 -4.07
C GLY A 358 -9.49 14.06 -5.02
N GLY A 359 -8.94 14.17 -6.23
CA GLY A 359 -9.32 15.16 -7.23
C GLY A 359 -8.58 16.48 -7.15
N ARG A 360 -8.90 17.33 -8.12
CA ARG A 360 -8.46 18.73 -8.16
C ARG A 360 -9.25 19.59 -7.18
N LYS A 361 -8.74 20.78 -6.89
CA LYS A 361 -9.50 21.85 -6.23
C LYS A 361 -10.80 22.11 -6.99
N ALA A 362 -11.89 22.32 -6.25
CA ALA A 362 -13.18 22.66 -6.82
C ALA A 362 -13.11 24.00 -7.57
N LEU A 363 -13.87 24.11 -8.66
CA LEU A 363 -14.10 25.40 -9.32
C LEU A 363 -15.04 26.28 -8.46
N PRO A 364 -15.06 27.61 -8.69
CA PRO A 364 -16.02 28.49 -8.04
C PRO A 364 -17.45 27.96 -8.14
N PHE A 365 -18.22 28.08 -7.06
CA PHE A 365 -19.58 27.54 -6.98
C PHE A 365 -20.48 28.00 -8.14
N ALA A 366 -20.30 29.24 -8.61
CA ALA A 366 -21.06 29.81 -9.73
C ALA A 366 -20.81 29.10 -11.08
N ASP A 367 -19.63 28.49 -11.25
CA ASP A 367 -19.21 27.80 -12.47
C ASP A 367 -19.65 26.33 -12.49
N LEU A 368 -20.17 25.81 -11.38
CA LEU A 368 -20.66 24.42 -11.28
C LEU A 368 -21.99 24.27 -12.03
N PRO A 369 -22.32 23.10 -12.59
CA PRO A 369 -23.65 22.86 -13.17
C PRO A 369 -24.74 22.99 -12.10
N LYS A 370 -25.96 23.41 -12.49
CA LYS A 370 -27.09 23.60 -11.58
C LYS A 370 -27.47 22.33 -10.83
N ALA A 371 -27.44 21.18 -11.50
CA ALA A 371 -27.65 19.88 -10.89
C ALA A 371 -26.64 19.59 -9.76
N LEU A 372 -25.41 20.09 -9.88
CA LEU A 372 -24.38 19.94 -8.84
C LEU A 372 -24.53 21.01 -7.75
N GLN A 373 -24.82 22.27 -8.11
CA GLN A 373 -25.11 23.35 -7.17
C GLN A 373 -26.25 22.98 -6.21
N ALA A 374 -27.31 22.35 -6.73
CA ALA A 374 -28.47 21.91 -5.95
C ALA A 374 -28.13 20.83 -4.90
N LEU A 375 -27.03 20.10 -5.08
CA LEU A 375 -26.60 19.02 -4.19
C LEU A 375 -25.56 19.47 -3.14
N ILE A 376 -24.99 20.66 -3.28
CA ILE A 376 -23.95 21.18 -2.39
C ILE A 376 -24.59 22.00 -1.28
N HIS A 377 -24.36 21.59 -0.05
CA HIS A 377 -24.74 22.34 1.13
C HIS A 377 -23.76 23.50 1.34
N VAL A 378 -24.15 24.72 0.92
CA VAL A 378 -23.32 25.94 1.06
C VAL A 378 -22.95 26.20 2.52
N LYS A 379 -23.92 26.00 3.42
CA LYS A 379 -23.66 25.90 4.87
C LYS A 379 -23.48 24.42 5.19
N PRO A 380 -22.43 24.05 5.93
CA PRO A 380 -22.24 22.65 6.29
C PRO A 380 -23.40 22.19 7.16
N LEU A 381 -23.81 20.94 6.99
CA LEU A 381 -24.76 20.32 7.91
C LEU A 381 -24.05 20.14 9.25
N VAL A 382 -24.80 20.33 10.33
CA VAL A 382 -24.35 20.16 11.71
C VAL A 382 -25.36 19.26 12.38
N THR A 383 -24.90 18.15 12.93
CA THR A 383 -25.72 17.13 13.58
C THR A 383 -25.13 16.77 14.93
N THR A 384 -25.98 16.28 15.83
CA THR A 384 -25.60 15.84 17.17
C THR A 384 -25.77 14.34 17.28
N ILE A 385 -24.82 13.67 17.92
CA ILE A 385 -24.94 12.26 18.29
C ILE A 385 -26.01 12.13 19.38
N SER A 386 -27.09 11.42 19.06
CA SER A 386 -28.20 11.15 19.98
C SER A 386 -28.06 9.81 20.71
N HIS A 387 -27.37 8.86 20.11
CA HIS A 387 -27.08 7.55 20.67
C HIS A 387 -25.74 7.01 20.15
N VAL A 388 -25.03 6.27 20.99
CA VAL A 388 -23.79 5.54 20.65
C VAL A 388 -24.04 4.08 20.98
N ALA A 389 -23.90 3.21 19.98
CA ALA A 389 -24.03 1.77 20.16
C ALA A 389 -22.89 1.19 21.01
N GLU A 390 -23.05 -0.06 21.46
CA GLU A 390 -21.95 -0.77 22.10
C GLU A 390 -20.86 -1.11 21.05
N PRO A 391 -19.58 -0.77 21.29
CA PRO A 391 -18.51 -1.16 20.39
C PRO A 391 -18.37 -2.68 20.33
N ASN A 392 -18.14 -3.23 19.14
CA ASN A 392 -17.87 -4.65 18.95
C ASN A 392 -16.35 -4.93 18.99
N PRO A 393 -15.81 -5.59 20.03
CA PRO A 393 -14.37 -5.85 20.14
C PRO A 393 -13.85 -6.80 19.06
N ASP A 394 -14.71 -7.62 18.46
CA ASP A 394 -14.32 -8.56 17.40
C ASP A 394 -14.02 -7.85 16.07
N ASP A 395 -14.49 -6.60 15.91
CA ASP A 395 -14.26 -5.76 14.73
C ASP A 395 -13.11 -4.75 14.94
N GLU A 396 -12.38 -4.83 16.07
CA GLU A 396 -11.25 -3.95 16.39
C GLU A 396 -9.93 -4.52 15.84
N GLU A 397 -9.12 -3.64 15.24
CA GLU A 397 -7.75 -3.95 14.82
C GLU A 397 -6.78 -3.02 15.56
N ASP A 398 -5.83 -3.61 16.31
CA ASP A 398 -4.83 -2.87 17.10
C ASP A 398 -5.41 -1.78 18.03
N GLY A 399 -6.61 -2.02 18.56
CA GLY A 399 -7.32 -1.09 19.45
C GLY A 399 -7.98 0.09 18.73
N GLU A 400 -8.01 0.07 17.40
CA GLU A 400 -8.80 0.98 16.56
C GLU A 400 -10.09 0.27 16.13
N GLY A 401 -11.21 0.99 16.19
CA GLY A 401 -12.50 0.45 15.82
C GLY A 401 -13.45 1.52 15.33
N THR A 402 -14.59 1.07 14.81
CA THR A 402 -15.70 1.94 14.42
C THR A 402 -16.93 1.59 15.25
N VAL A 403 -17.61 2.59 15.78
CA VAL A 403 -18.86 2.41 16.53
C VAL A 403 -20.00 3.14 15.84
N MET A 404 -21.16 2.49 15.78
CA MET A 404 -22.36 3.07 15.19
C MET A 404 -22.97 4.13 16.12
N CYS A 405 -23.25 5.30 15.55
CA CYS A 405 -23.82 6.45 16.25
C CYS A 405 -25.11 6.90 15.54
N THR A 406 -26.21 7.04 16.27
CA THR A 406 -27.45 7.59 15.74
C THR A 406 -27.40 9.12 15.78
N LEU A 407 -27.72 9.75 14.65
CA LEU A 407 -27.68 11.19 14.45
C LEU A 407 -29.09 11.80 14.62
N ASP A 408 -29.14 13.06 15.02
CA ASP A 408 -30.39 13.83 15.11
C ASP A 408 -30.88 14.41 13.76
N LEU A 409 -30.13 14.16 12.69
CA LEU A 409 -30.50 14.48 11.30
C LEU A 409 -30.69 13.21 10.48
N GLY A 410 -31.58 13.29 9.48
CA GLY A 410 -31.81 12.21 8.53
C GLY A 410 -31.62 12.61 7.07
N GLU A 411 -32.06 11.71 6.18
CA GLU A 411 -32.04 11.91 4.73
C GLU A 411 -32.77 13.19 4.31
N LYS A 412 -33.92 13.48 4.92
CA LYS A 412 -34.74 14.66 4.57
C LYS A 412 -34.07 15.98 4.95
N ASP A 413 -33.11 15.94 5.87
CA ASP A 413 -32.31 17.08 6.29
C ASP A 413 -31.05 17.27 5.42
N GLY A 414 -30.82 16.34 4.49
CA GLY A 414 -29.76 16.42 3.48
C GLY A 414 -28.56 15.52 3.73
N LEU A 415 -28.57 14.67 4.77
CA LEU A 415 -27.58 13.60 4.92
C LEU A 415 -27.69 12.59 3.78
N ARG A 416 -26.55 11.96 3.45
CA ARG A 416 -26.46 10.98 2.37
C ARG A 416 -25.57 9.83 2.79
N MET A 417 -25.84 8.64 2.25
CA MET A 417 -25.00 7.46 2.42
C MET A 417 -23.54 7.80 2.09
N ASN A 418 -22.60 7.29 2.88
CA ASN A 418 -21.15 7.52 2.77
C ASN A 418 -20.71 8.98 2.91
N MET A 419 -21.57 9.90 3.35
CA MET A 419 -21.18 11.27 3.61
C MET A 419 -20.26 11.30 4.84
N PRO A 420 -19.04 11.87 4.72
CA PRO A 420 -18.13 11.97 5.84
C PRO A 420 -18.57 13.08 6.80
N LEU A 421 -18.35 12.82 8.08
CA LEU A 421 -18.66 13.68 9.20
C LEU A 421 -17.42 13.86 10.05
N TYR A 422 -17.24 15.06 10.58
CA TYR A 422 -16.06 15.44 11.37
C TYR A 422 -16.47 16.24 12.59
N SER A 423 -15.70 16.16 13.67
CA SER A 423 -15.83 17.14 14.76
C SER A 423 -15.51 18.56 14.26
N PRO A 424 -16.30 19.57 14.65
CA PRO A 424 -15.95 20.97 14.40
C PRO A 424 -14.64 21.36 15.09
N ARG A 425 -13.85 22.25 14.46
CA ARG A 425 -12.50 22.65 14.91
C ARG A 425 -12.46 23.17 16.35
N ASP A 426 -13.53 23.80 16.80
CA ASP A 426 -13.66 24.47 18.09
C ASP A 426 -14.11 23.55 19.24
N THR A 427 -14.41 22.29 18.97
CA THR A 427 -14.87 21.33 19.99
C THR A 427 -13.74 20.67 20.77
N GLY A 428 -12.49 20.73 20.29
CA GLY A 428 -11.36 19.99 20.86
C GLY A 428 -11.44 18.47 20.67
N ARG A 429 -12.47 17.98 19.97
CA ARG A 429 -12.66 16.57 19.60
C ARG A 429 -12.00 16.32 18.24
N GLN A 430 -11.64 15.07 17.95
CA GLN A 430 -11.07 14.64 16.66
C GLN A 430 -11.87 13.47 16.06
N LEU A 431 -13.19 13.58 16.11
CA LEU A 431 -14.07 12.53 15.62
C LEU A 431 -14.14 12.58 14.10
N ARG A 432 -14.16 11.40 13.50
CA ARG A 432 -14.36 11.20 12.07
C ARG A 432 -15.25 9.99 11.86
N GLY A 433 -16.20 10.11 10.94
CA GLY A 433 -17.07 9.00 10.60
C GLY A 433 -17.74 9.17 9.25
N TRP A 434 -18.57 8.19 8.89
CA TRP A 434 -19.35 8.19 7.66
C TRP A 434 -20.77 7.73 7.93
N VAL A 435 -21.74 8.40 7.31
CA VAL A 435 -23.13 7.95 7.32
C VAL A 435 -23.22 6.58 6.67
N TRP A 436 -23.74 5.60 7.40
CA TRP A 436 -23.74 4.18 7.03
C TRP A 436 -25.15 3.62 6.88
N ASP A 437 -26.10 4.09 7.69
CA ASP A 437 -27.50 3.70 7.57
C ASP A 437 -28.39 4.91 7.41
N MET A 438 -29.25 4.83 6.39
CA MET A 438 -30.10 5.94 5.97
C MET A 438 -31.49 5.81 6.56
N ALA A 439 -31.94 6.84 7.28
CA ALA A 439 -33.32 6.98 7.71
C ALA A 439 -33.84 8.40 7.47
N PRO A 440 -35.15 8.61 7.28
CA PRO A 440 -35.68 9.93 6.92
C PRO A 440 -35.36 11.06 7.90
N HIS A 441 -35.20 10.74 9.20
CA HIS A 441 -35.08 11.73 10.28
C HIS A 441 -33.96 11.46 11.29
N ALA A 442 -33.26 10.32 11.20
CA ALA A 442 -32.20 9.94 12.14
C ALA A 442 -31.28 8.89 11.49
N CYS A 443 -30.34 9.33 10.65
CA CYS A 443 -29.38 8.41 10.05
C CYS A 443 -28.40 7.88 11.10
N GLU A 444 -27.69 6.80 10.78
CA GLU A 444 -26.59 6.30 11.60
C GLU A 444 -25.26 6.52 10.89
N ALA A 445 -24.21 6.80 11.67
CA ALA A 445 -22.86 6.95 11.19
C ALA A 445 -21.90 6.03 11.95
N GLY A 446 -21.03 5.34 11.23
CA GLY A 446 -19.88 4.69 11.82
C GLY A 446 -18.83 5.74 12.14
N VAL A 447 -18.49 5.91 13.41
CA VAL A 447 -17.50 6.87 13.89
C VAL A 447 -16.29 6.13 14.46
N GLU A 448 -15.11 6.52 14.01
CA GLU A 448 -13.83 5.93 14.42
C GLU A 448 -13.52 6.26 15.89
N TYR A 449 -12.94 5.31 16.60
CA TYR A 449 -12.39 5.48 17.94
C TYR A 449 -11.09 4.69 18.10
N ARG A 450 -10.31 5.04 19.13
CA ARG A 450 -9.10 4.29 19.54
C ARG A 450 -9.11 4.07 21.05
N ARG A 451 -8.63 2.90 21.49
CA ARG A 451 -8.41 2.57 22.90
C ARG A 451 -7.06 3.10 23.42
N GLY A 452 -7.06 3.53 24.68
CA GLY A 452 -5.88 3.86 25.45
C GLY A 452 -5.14 2.60 25.91
N THR A 453 -4.00 2.80 26.58
CA THR A 453 -3.17 1.70 27.10
C THR A 453 -3.86 0.90 28.21
N ASP A 454 -4.90 1.46 28.83
CA ASP A 454 -5.75 0.80 29.82
C ASP A 454 -6.95 0.05 29.21
N GLY A 455 -7.07 0.05 27.87
CA GLY A 455 -8.17 -0.56 27.13
C GLY A 455 -9.45 0.26 27.13
N SER A 456 -9.49 1.45 27.76
CA SER A 456 -10.63 2.36 27.71
C SER A 456 -10.64 3.17 26.41
N ILE A 457 -11.82 3.61 25.97
CA ILE A 457 -11.92 4.47 24.78
C ILE A 457 -11.65 5.93 25.19
N GLU A 458 -10.42 6.40 24.99
CA GLU A 458 -9.98 7.73 25.42
C GLU A 458 -10.51 8.85 24.49
N HIS A 459 -10.84 8.53 23.23
CA HIS A 459 -11.19 9.50 22.19
C HIS A 459 -12.37 9.11 21.28
N GLY A 460 -13.28 8.26 21.75
CA GLY A 460 -14.46 7.83 20.99
C GLY A 460 -15.67 8.75 21.13
N PRO A 461 -16.69 8.58 20.28
CA PRO A 461 -17.90 9.40 20.27
C PRO A 461 -18.71 9.25 21.57
N VAL A 462 -19.36 10.32 22.01
CA VAL A 462 -20.32 10.34 23.11
C VAL A 462 -21.62 11.04 22.70
N VAL A 463 -22.71 10.72 23.39
CA VAL A 463 -23.98 11.43 23.20
C VAL A 463 -23.80 12.92 23.47
N GLY A 464 -24.28 13.76 22.57
CA GLY A 464 -24.12 15.21 22.60
C GLY A 464 -22.94 15.74 21.79
N ASP A 465 -22.04 14.88 21.30
CA ASP A 465 -20.99 15.31 20.37
C ASP A 465 -21.60 15.87 19.09
N VAL A 466 -21.02 16.97 18.61
CA VAL A 466 -21.43 17.63 17.37
C VAL A 466 -20.52 17.17 16.25
N LEU A 467 -21.13 16.82 15.12
CA LEU A 467 -20.45 16.48 13.87
C LEU A 467 -20.89 17.42 12.75
N THR A 468 -19.99 17.68 11.81
CA THR A 468 -20.24 18.53 10.64
C THR A 468 -19.72 17.91 9.37
N THR A 469 -20.33 18.24 8.24
CA THR A 469 -19.91 17.77 6.91
C THR A 469 -18.66 18.49 6.39
N ARG A 470 -18.17 19.54 7.08
CA ARG A 470 -16.96 20.28 6.70
C ARG A 470 -15.72 19.70 7.37
N ALA A 471 -14.69 19.42 6.58
CA ALA A 471 -13.44 18.90 7.12
C ALA A 471 -12.70 19.98 7.96
N PRO A 472 -12.04 19.60 9.06
CA PRO A 472 -11.35 20.53 9.93
C PRO A 472 -10.07 21.13 9.30
N ASN A 473 -9.67 20.75 8.08
CA ASN A 473 -8.53 21.33 7.37
C ASN A 473 -8.89 21.93 6.00
N SER A 474 -10.19 21.99 5.65
CA SER A 474 -10.67 22.63 4.42
C SER A 474 -10.69 24.15 4.54
#